data_AF-A0A815EUG6-F1
#
_entry.id   AF-A0A815EUG6-F1
#
_cell.length_a   1.000
_cell.length_b   1.000
_cell.length_c   1.000
_cell.angle_alpha   90.00
_cell.angle_beta   90.00
_cell.angle_gamma   90.00
#
_symmetry.space_group_name_H-M   'P 1'
#
loop_
_entity.id
_entity.type
_entity.pdbx_description
1 polymer ?
#
loop_
_entity_poly.entity_id
_entity_poly.type
_entity_poly.pdbx_seq_one_letter_code
_entity_poly.pdbx_strand_id
1 'polypeptide(L)'
;MVSGVLKSKSLSPKCYSFFKLILIISLLFIGYNFYKNFTSSIRNWPIEDPSVISTSRSYNCLLNLEKNSSITSLYYRHATAERNSSYPFISGDTFRAFADYVFDETKQDKFESLKYGDIVFVKADVFNKFFQGPYDSIKKPFVLVTHNSDFFSPRNFADKLKDQKLIAWYASNPDVRNHSKVFPIPIGLANTRWEFGELKRLTNGFKKYRKPWSNRTTLLYVNFSVRNNPGERQAALSQAQKFKNVAIVDKKISYETYLEQVGNARFVLSPPGNGLDCHRTWEAILMGAVPVVISSGLDPLFKNAPSVILKDWAHLNEKLLLSYKFSSYDNFVSPVLCARYWFQRLLRHRER
;
A
#
# COMPACT_ATOMS: atom_id res chain seq x y z
N MET A 1 -49.27 -47.43 27.15
CA MET A 1 -48.07 -48.29 27.33
C MET A 1 -47.32 -48.25 26.01
N VAL A 2 -46.11 -47.72 25.82
CA VAL A 2 -44.89 -47.68 26.65
C VAL A 2 -44.13 -46.38 26.35
N SER A 3 -43.69 -45.66 27.38
CA SER A 3 -42.79 -44.50 27.30
C SER A 3 -41.33 -44.96 27.42
N GLY A 4 -40.53 -44.79 26.37
CA GLY A 4 -39.09 -45.08 26.38
C GLY A 4 -38.28 -43.84 26.76
N VAL A 5 -37.82 -43.77 28.00
CA VAL A 5 -36.90 -42.74 28.50
C VAL A 5 -35.46 -43.14 28.13
N LEU A 6 -34.82 -42.36 27.26
CA LEU A 6 -33.37 -42.43 27.01
C LEU A 6 -32.62 -41.84 28.22
N LYS A 7 -32.01 -42.70 29.03
CA LYS A 7 -31.04 -42.30 30.06
C LYS A 7 -29.72 -41.89 29.39
N SER A 8 -29.30 -40.63 29.55
CA SER A 8 -27.94 -40.20 29.21
C SER A 8 -26.95 -40.84 30.18
N LYS A 9 -25.98 -41.59 29.65
CA LYS A 9 -24.84 -42.09 30.44
C LYS A 9 -23.85 -40.93 30.59
N SER A 10 -23.65 -40.45 31.82
CA SER A 10 -22.59 -39.48 32.12
C SER A 10 -21.23 -40.16 31.97
N LEU A 11 -20.32 -39.48 31.25
CA LEU A 11 -18.93 -39.92 31.09
C LEU A 11 -18.21 -39.85 32.44
N SER A 12 -17.41 -40.88 32.76
CA SER A 12 -16.65 -40.91 34.01
C SER A 12 -15.64 -39.75 34.07
N PRO A 13 -15.27 -39.25 35.26
CA PRO A 13 -14.32 -38.14 35.42
C PRO A 13 -12.96 -38.37 34.74
N LYS A 14 -12.53 -39.65 34.66
CA LYS A 14 -11.29 -40.05 33.96
C LYS A 14 -11.39 -39.88 32.44
N CYS A 15 -12.53 -40.21 31.83
CA CYS A 15 -12.77 -39.93 30.41
C CYS A 15 -12.75 -38.43 30.12
N TYR A 16 -13.33 -37.60 31.00
CA TYR A 16 -13.35 -36.15 30.82
C TYR A 16 -11.95 -35.52 30.87
N SER A 17 -11.09 -36.02 31.76
CA SER A 17 -9.68 -35.62 31.85
C SER A 17 -8.89 -35.99 30.60
N PHE A 18 -9.11 -37.21 30.06
CA PHE A 18 -8.47 -37.67 28.83
C PHE A 18 -8.90 -36.86 27.59
N PHE A 19 -10.19 -36.54 27.46
CA PHE A 19 -10.69 -35.68 26.39
C PHE A 19 -10.15 -34.24 26.48
N LYS A 20 -10.03 -33.67 27.69
CA LYS A 20 -9.38 -32.36 27.88
C LYS A 20 -7.91 -32.39 27.46
N LEU A 21 -7.19 -33.47 27.78
CA LEU A 21 -5.79 -33.61 27.39
C LEU A 21 -5.62 -33.70 25.86
N ILE A 22 -6.47 -34.47 25.18
CA ILE A 22 -6.48 -34.55 23.71
C ILE A 22 -6.78 -33.18 23.10
N LEU A 23 -7.77 -32.45 23.63
CA LEU A 23 -8.13 -31.12 23.13
C LEU A 23 -6.97 -30.13 23.27
N ILE A 24 -6.25 -30.15 24.41
CA ILE A 24 -5.08 -29.31 24.63
C ILE A 24 -3.95 -29.66 23.66
N ILE A 25 -3.67 -30.95 23.45
CA ILE A 25 -2.65 -31.40 22.49
C ILE A 25 -3.03 -30.99 21.06
N SER A 26 -4.30 -31.12 20.67
CA SER A 26 -4.79 -30.67 19.36
C SER A 26 -4.67 -29.15 19.20
N LEU A 27 -5.01 -28.36 20.22
CA LEU A 27 -4.86 -26.91 20.19
C LEU A 27 -3.38 -26.47 20.12
N LEU A 28 -2.48 -27.18 20.83
CA LEU A 28 -1.03 -26.94 20.73
C LEU A 28 -0.49 -27.33 19.35
N PHE A 29 -0.99 -28.41 18.74
CA PHE A 29 -0.59 -28.84 17.40
C PHE A 29 -1.12 -27.90 16.32
N ILE A 30 -2.34 -27.38 16.47
CA ILE A 30 -2.90 -26.32 15.62
C ILE A 30 -2.10 -25.03 15.79
N GLY A 31 -1.78 -24.64 17.03
CA GLY A 31 -0.95 -23.47 17.33
C GLY A 31 0.47 -23.59 16.76
N TYR A 32 1.08 -24.77 16.85
CA TYR A 32 2.40 -25.05 16.28
C TYR A 32 2.39 -25.03 14.75
N ASN A 33 1.39 -25.64 14.10
CA ASN A 33 1.26 -25.58 12.63
C ASN A 33 0.89 -24.18 12.14
N PHE A 34 0.07 -23.43 12.89
CA PHE A 34 -0.22 -22.02 12.61
C PHE A 34 1.05 -21.17 12.73
N TYR A 35 1.85 -21.37 13.78
CA TYR A 35 3.15 -20.70 13.95
C TYR A 35 4.15 -21.09 12.85
N LYS A 36 4.22 -22.36 12.46
CA LYS A 36 5.11 -22.85 11.39
C LYS A 36 4.69 -22.32 10.00
N ASN A 37 3.39 -22.24 9.73
CA ASN A 37 2.86 -21.65 8.49
C ASN A 37 2.97 -20.11 8.48
N PHE A 38 2.83 -19.46 9.63
CA PHE A 38 3.05 -18.02 9.79
C PHE A 38 4.54 -17.66 9.61
N THR A 39 5.46 -18.44 10.18
CA THR A 39 6.90 -18.24 10.02
C THR A 39 7.42 -18.62 8.64
N SER A 40 6.78 -19.56 7.93
CA SER A 40 7.11 -19.86 6.52
C SER A 40 6.56 -18.81 5.55
N SER A 41 5.38 -18.21 5.82
CA SER A 41 4.83 -17.12 5.00
C SER A 41 5.59 -15.80 5.18
N ILE A 42 6.22 -15.59 6.33
CA ILE A 42 7.10 -14.42 6.58
C ILE A 42 8.46 -14.57 5.88
N ARG A 43 8.92 -15.81 5.64
CA ARG A 43 10.26 -16.09 5.10
C ARG A 43 10.47 -15.66 3.64
N ASN A 44 9.41 -15.30 2.92
CA ASN A 44 9.46 -14.90 1.50
C ASN A 44 9.30 -13.38 1.26
N TRP A 45 9.21 -12.56 2.31
CA TRP A 45 9.43 -11.13 2.16
C TRP A 45 10.91 -10.85 2.44
N PRO A 46 11.67 -10.21 1.53
CA PRO A 46 13.00 -9.75 1.89
C PRO A 46 12.82 -8.68 2.98
N ILE A 47 13.03 -9.09 4.22
CA ILE A 47 13.24 -8.18 5.35
C ILE A 47 14.65 -7.65 5.11
N GLU A 48 14.75 -6.51 4.44
CA GLU A 48 15.97 -5.72 4.53
C GLU A 48 16.06 -5.24 5.98
N ASP A 49 17.09 -5.70 6.68
CA ASP A 49 17.43 -5.26 8.02
C ASP A 49 17.58 -3.73 8.02
N PRO A 50 16.79 -2.98 8.83
CA PRO A 50 16.91 -1.53 8.91
C PRO A 50 18.32 -1.05 9.30
N SER A 51 19.12 -1.89 9.96
CA SER A 51 20.50 -1.59 10.32
C SER A 51 21.49 -1.73 9.14
N VAL A 52 21.09 -2.38 8.06
CA VAL A 52 21.87 -2.50 6.80
C VAL A 52 21.60 -1.33 5.85
N ILE A 53 20.61 -0.48 6.15
CA ILE A 53 20.46 0.83 5.50
C ILE A 53 21.56 1.72 6.08
N SER A 54 22.74 1.68 5.46
CA SER A 54 23.85 2.56 5.84
C SER A 54 23.33 4.00 5.89
N THR A 55 23.61 4.67 7.00
CA THR A 55 23.29 6.08 7.27
C THR A 55 23.85 7.05 6.23
N SER A 56 24.65 6.55 5.27
CA SER A 56 25.22 7.27 4.13
C SER A 56 24.43 7.18 2.81
N ARG A 57 23.36 6.38 2.69
CA ARG A 57 22.57 6.21 1.44
C ARG A 57 21.14 6.80 1.47
N SER A 58 20.84 7.61 2.48
CA SER A 58 19.49 8.10 2.79
C SER A 58 18.92 9.18 1.86
N TYR A 59 19.59 9.50 0.75
CA TYR A 59 19.25 10.66 -0.10
C TYR A 59 18.97 10.36 -1.59
N ASN A 60 18.84 9.10 -2.00
CA ASN A 60 19.04 8.76 -3.42
C ASN A 60 17.86 8.96 -4.40
N CYS A 61 16.67 9.40 -3.98
CA CYS A 61 15.62 9.75 -4.96
C CYS A 61 15.71 11.22 -5.42
N LEU A 62 16.03 12.13 -4.50
CA LEU A 62 16.11 13.57 -4.78
C LEU A 62 17.53 14.01 -5.16
N LEU A 63 18.59 13.38 -4.62
CA LEU A 63 19.97 13.79 -4.89
C LEU A 63 20.60 13.12 -6.12
N ASN A 64 20.10 11.95 -6.54
CA ASN A 64 20.58 11.23 -7.73
C ASN A 64 19.58 11.34 -8.89
N LEU A 65 19.27 12.57 -9.31
CA LEU A 65 18.77 12.84 -10.67
C LEU A 65 19.88 12.58 -11.72
N GLU A 66 20.65 11.51 -11.56
CA GLU A 66 21.88 11.23 -12.30
C GLU A 66 21.59 11.06 -13.79
N LYS A 67 21.94 12.09 -14.57
CA LYS A 67 22.91 12.14 -15.70
C LYS A 67 23.15 10.88 -16.56
N ASN A 68 22.27 9.90 -16.60
CA ASN A 68 22.36 8.74 -17.48
C ASN A 68 21.10 8.65 -18.34
N SER A 69 21.17 9.19 -19.56
CA SER A 69 20.05 9.31 -20.51
C SER A 69 19.35 7.98 -20.82
N SER A 70 20.10 6.87 -20.76
CA SER A 70 19.58 5.51 -21.01
C SER A 70 18.66 5.00 -19.89
N ILE A 71 18.95 5.35 -18.63
CA ILE A 71 18.11 4.98 -17.47
C ILE A 71 16.90 5.90 -17.42
N THR A 72 17.05 7.18 -17.77
CA THR A 72 15.94 8.14 -17.81
C THR A 72 14.88 7.74 -18.84
N SER A 73 15.26 7.31 -20.05
CA SER A 73 14.28 6.92 -21.08
C SER A 73 13.34 5.79 -20.64
N LEU A 74 13.83 4.87 -19.80
CA LEU A 74 13.03 3.77 -19.25
C LEU A 74 11.91 4.26 -18.35
N TYR A 75 12.16 5.26 -17.52
CA TYR A 75 11.15 5.88 -16.66
C TYR A 75 10.10 6.68 -17.43
N TYR A 76 10.28 6.85 -18.74
CA TYR A 76 9.38 7.58 -19.64
C TYR A 76 8.96 6.74 -20.86
N ARG A 77 9.15 5.40 -20.85
CA ARG A 77 8.92 4.49 -21.99
C ARG A 77 7.56 4.67 -22.68
N HIS A 78 6.51 4.92 -21.90
CA HIS A 78 5.13 5.10 -22.40
C HIS A 78 4.62 6.53 -22.21
N ALA A 79 5.51 7.51 -22.05
CA ALA A 79 5.12 8.89 -21.82
C ALA A 79 4.38 9.47 -23.04
N THR A 80 3.28 10.15 -22.77
CA THR A 80 2.47 10.91 -23.72
C THR A 80 2.13 12.27 -23.13
N ALA A 81 1.48 13.15 -23.90
CA ALA A 81 0.96 14.41 -23.37
C ALA A 81 -0.03 14.17 -22.20
N GLU A 82 -0.75 13.05 -22.20
CA GLU A 82 -1.79 12.73 -21.21
C GLU A 82 -1.31 11.84 -20.07
N ARG A 83 -0.22 11.08 -20.26
CA ARG A 83 0.30 10.10 -19.29
C ARG A 83 1.80 10.30 -19.17
N ASN A 84 2.26 10.77 -18.02
CA ASN A 84 3.67 10.99 -17.80
C ASN A 84 4.10 10.55 -16.40
N SER A 85 5.30 10.00 -16.31
CA SER A 85 5.85 9.48 -15.07
C SER A 85 6.18 10.60 -14.09
N SER A 86 5.93 10.34 -12.81
CA SER A 86 6.30 11.22 -11.69
C SER A 86 7.75 11.00 -11.21
N TYR A 87 8.62 10.39 -12.02
CA TYR A 87 10.02 10.14 -11.68
C TYR A 87 10.70 11.42 -11.11
N PRO A 88 11.44 11.33 -9.98
CA PRO A 88 11.94 10.12 -9.32
C PRO A 88 10.96 9.44 -8.36
N PHE A 89 9.74 9.96 -8.22
CA PHE A 89 8.73 9.41 -7.33
C PHE A 89 7.82 8.40 -8.03
N ILE A 90 7.09 7.61 -7.24
CA ILE A 90 6.03 6.75 -7.76
C ILE A 90 4.69 7.49 -7.90
N SER A 91 4.02 7.15 -8.99
CA SER A 91 2.61 7.40 -9.30
C SER A 91 2.12 6.23 -10.16
N GLY A 92 0.85 6.20 -10.50
CA GLY A 92 0.35 5.14 -11.37
C GLY A 92 0.96 5.21 -12.78
N ASP A 93 1.25 6.41 -13.28
CA ASP A 93 1.95 6.57 -14.56
C ASP A 93 3.44 6.20 -14.49
N THR A 94 4.06 6.30 -13.32
CA THR A 94 5.40 5.75 -13.11
C THR A 94 5.40 4.22 -13.14
N PHE A 95 4.44 3.56 -12.49
CA PHE A 95 4.29 2.10 -12.58
C PHE A 95 3.95 1.66 -14.01
N ARG A 96 3.14 2.43 -14.73
CA ARG A 96 2.86 2.23 -16.15
C ARG A 96 4.12 2.29 -17.00
N ALA A 97 5.01 3.25 -16.74
CA ALA A 97 6.27 3.38 -17.47
C ALA A 97 7.20 2.17 -17.31
N PHE A 98 7.13 1.44 -16.18
CA PHE A 98 7.95 0.24 -15.94
C PHE A 98 7.59 -0.95 -16.81
N ALA A 99 6.36 -0.97 -17.35
CA ALA A 99 5.84 -2.13 -18.03
C ALA A 99 6.42 -2.30 -19.44
N ASP A 100 6.52 -3.55 -19.90
CA ASP A 100 6.82 -3.84 -21.31
C ASP A 100 5.56 -3.73 -22.17
N TYR A 101 4.42 -4.13 -21.59
CA TYR A 101 3.10 -4.05 -22.22
C TYR A 101 2.11 -3.29 -21.35
N VAL A 102 1.24 -2.50 -21.98
CA VAL A 102 0.22 -1.67 -21.32
C VAL A 102 -1.16 -2.01 -21.86
N PHE A 103 -2.11 -2.14 -20.94
CA PHE A 103 -3.53 -2.28 -21.22
C PHE A 103 -4.36 -1.28 -20.40
N ASP A 104 -4.72 -0.18 -21.04
CA ASP A 104 -5.53 0.90 -20.49
C ASP A 104 -6.35 1.60 -21.60
N GLU A 105 -6.94 2.75 -21.31
CA GLU A 105 -7.73 3.55 -22.25
C GLU A 105 -6.91 4.19 -23.38
N THR A 106 -5.59 4.34 -23.19
CA THR A 106 -4.66 4.97 -24.15
C THR A 106 -3.92 3.96 -25.01
N LYS A 107 -3.71 2.74 -24.48
CA LYS A 107 -2.91 1.69 -25.12
C LYS A 107 -3.46 0.32 -24.75
N GLN A 108 -3.75 -0.50 -25.75
CA GLN A 108 -4.19 -1.89 -25.58
C GLN A 108 -3.24 -2.79 -26.37
N ASP A 109 -2.04 -2.99 -25.81
CA ASP A 109 -1.04 -3.83 -26.46
C ASP A 109 -1.55 -5.27 -26.63
N LYS A 110 -1.06 -5.93 -27.69
CA LYS A 110 -1.26 -7.37 -27.86
C LYS A 110 -0.12 -8.14 -27.19
N PHE A 111 -0.39 -9.37 -26.77
CA PHE A 111 0.49 -10.12 -25.87
C PHE A 111 1.08 -11.41 -26.47
N GLU A 112 0.94 -11.63 -27.78
CA GLU A 112 1.42 -12.84 -28.45
C GLU A 112 2.94 -12.96 -28.42
N SER A 113 3.65 -11.82 -28.45
CA SER A 113 5.11 -11.74 -28.38
C SER A 113 5.66 -11.63 -26.95
N LEU A 114 4.79 -11.74 -25.93
CA LEU A 114 5.19 -11.62 -24.53
C LEU A 114 6.21 -12.70 -24.16
N LYS A 115 7.32 -12.29 -23.55
CA LYS A 115 8.40 -13.15 -23.08
C LYS A 115 8.26 -13.41 -21.58
N TYR A 116 8.94 -14.45 -21.14
CA TYR A 116 8.99 -14.78 -19.72
C TYR A 116 9.41 -13.58 -18.87
N GLY A 117 8.68 -13.28 -17.80
CA GLY A 117 9.01 -12.23 -16.85
C GLY A 117 8.65 -10.81 -17.31
N ASP A 118 8.15 -10.63 -18.53
CA ASP A 118 7.68 -9.33 -18.99
C ASP A 118 6.60 -8.78 -18.04
N ILE A 119 6.64 -7.46 -17.85
CA ILE A 119 5.74 -6.74 -16.97
C ILE A 119 4.56 -6.24 -17.80
N VAL A 120 3.36 -6.65 -17.40
CA VAL A 120 2.10 -6.20 -17.99
C VAL A 120 1.43 -5.24 -17.01
N PHE A 121 1.27 -3.99 -17.43
CA PHE A 121 0.46 -3.01 -16.71
C PHE A 121 -0.98 -3.05 -17.19
N VAL A 122 -1.91 -3.11 -16.27
CA VAL A 122 -3.35 -3.02 -16.54
C VAL A 122 -3.94 -1.95 -15.65
N LYS A 123 -4.61 -0.95 -16.25
CA LYS A 123 -5.41 -0.02 -15.45
C LYS A 123 -6.60 -0.77 -14.86
N ALA A 124 -6.83 -0.67 -13.55
CA ALA A 124 -7.84 -1.51 -12.91
C ALA A 124 -9.29 -1.20 -13.36
N ASP A 125 -9.56 -0.05 -13.99
CA ASP A 125 -10.86 0.22 -14.63
C ASP A 125 -11.19 -0.77 -15.76
N VAL A 126 -10.18 -1.21 -16.52
CA VAL A 126 -10.36 -2.12 -17.67
C VAL A 126 -10.10 -3.58 -17.31
N PHE A 127 -10.08 -3.89 -16.02
CA PHE A 127 -9.72 -5.19 -15.47
C PHE A 127 -10.60 -6.32 -16.00
N ASN A 128 -11.92 -6.11 -16.06
CA ASN A 128 -12.86 -7.09 -16.63
C ASN A 128 -12.54 -7.39 -18.09
N LYS A 129 -12.29 -6.35 -18.90
CA LYS A 129 -11.98 -6.50 -20.33
C LYS A 129 -10.68 -7.28 -20.52
N PHE A 130 -9.65 -7.01 -19.71
CA PHE A 130 -8.38 -7.72 -19.79
C PHE A 130 -8.52 -9.22 -19.45
N PHE A 131 -9.21 -9.57 -18.37
CA PHE A 131 -9.34 -10.97 -17.95
C PHE A 131 -10.35 -11.80 -18.75
N GLN A 132 -11.24 -11.16 -19.51
CA GLN A 132 -12.23 -11.83 -20.38
C GLN A 132 -11.76 -12.01 -21.83
N GLY A 133 -10.53 -11.62 -22.16
CA GLY A 133 -9.99 -11.84 -23.50
C GLY A 133 -8.47 -11.82 -23.55
N PRO A 134 -7.82 -10.63 -23.50
CA PRO A 134 -6.37 -10.52 -23.67
C PRO A 134 -5.53 -11.39 -22.73
N TYR A 135 -5.99 -11.64 -21.49
CA TYR A 135 -5.31 -12.54 -20.57
C TYR A 135 -5.13 -13.97 -21.12
N ASP A 136 -6.07 -14.49 -21.90
CA ASP A 136 -6.04 -15.87 -22.40
C ASP A 136 -5.05 -16.07 -23.56
N SER A 137 -4.68 -15.00 -24.27
CA SER A 137 -3.64 -15.04 -25.30
C SER A 137 -2.23 -15.13 -24.71
N ILE A 138 -2.03 -14.71 -23.46
CA ILE A 138 -0.74 -14.80 -22.77
C ILE A 138 -0.38 -16.27 -22.51
N LYS A 139 0.72 -16.74 -23.12
CA LYS A 139 1.21 -18.13 -22.99
C LYS A 139 2.48 -18.27 -22.14
N LYS A 140 3.21 -17.17 -21.92
CA LYS A 140 4.44 -17.17 -21.12
C LYS A 140 4.20 -16.62 -19.72
N PRO A 141 4.91 -17.11 -18.69
CA PRO A 141 4.82 -16.55 -17.36
C PRO A 141 5.20 -15.06 -17.32
N PHE A 142 4.46 -14.25 -16.58
CA PHE A 142 4.57 -12.79 -16.59
C PHE A 142 4.30 -12.17 -15.22
N VAL A 143 4.66 -10.90 -15.08
CA VAL A 143 4.37 -10.08 -13.89
C VAL A 143 3.22 -9.14 -14.21
N LEU A 144 2.18 -9.13 -13.38
CA LEU A 144 1.04 -8.23 -13.52
C LEU A 144 1.17 -7.03 -12.58
N VAL A 145 0.90 -5.83 -13.09
CA VAL A 145 0.79 -4.59 -12.31
C VAL A 145 -0.59 -4.00 -12.54
N THR A 146 -1.37 -3.82 -11.47
CA THR A 146 -2.71 -3.20 -11.51
C THR A 146 -2.73 -1.89 -10.73
N HIS A 147 -3.04 -0.79 -11.40
CA HIS A 147 -2.97 0.57 -10.84
C HIS A 147 -3.91 1.54 -11.58
N ASN A 148 -3.72 2.85 -11.39
CA ASN A 148 -4.41 3.98 -12.02
C ASN A 148 -5.94 3.96 -11.85
N SER A 149 -6.39 3.44 -10.72
CA SER A 149 -7.79 3.26 -10.36
C SER A 149 -7.95 3.14 -8.85
N ASP A 150 -9.17 3.36 -8.36
CA ASP A 150 -9.56 3.07 -6.98
C ASP A 150 -10.10 1.63 -6.80
N PHE A 151 -10.26 0.87 -7.88
CA PHE A 151 -10.72 -0.52 -7.79
C PHE A 151 -9.70 -1.43 -7.10
N PHE A 152 -10.25 -2.37 -6.33
CA PHE A 152 -9.48 -3.40 -5.67
C PHE A 152 -8.90 -4.42 -6.66
N SER A 153 -7.98 -5.26 -6.19
CA SER A 153 -7.42 -6.39 -6.94
C SER A 153 -7.02 -7.51 -5.98
N PRO A 154 -7.27 -8.80 -6.26
CA PRO A 154 -7.80 -9.38 -7.49
C PRO A 154 -9.33 -9.31 -7.72
N ARG A 155 -10.15 -8.86 -6.76
CA ARG A 155 -11.62 -8.90 -6.86
C ARG A 155 -12.13 -10.30 -7.23
N ASN A 156 -13.07 -10.38 -8.18
CA ASN A 156 -13.66 -11.61 -8.71
C ASN A 156 -12.68 -12.44 -9.57
N PHE A 157 -11.42 -12.03 -9.71
CA PHE A 157 -10.39 -12.76 -10.45
C PHE A 157 -9.38 -13.46 -9.55
N ALA A 158 -9.71 -13.66 -8.26
CA ALA A 158 -8.85 -14.35 -7.31
C ALA A 158 -8.40 -15.75 -7.78
N ASP A 159 -9.23 -16.47 -8.55
CA ASP A 159 -8.85 -17.76 -9.14
C ASP A 159 -7.65 -17.70 -10.08
N LYS A 160 -7.37 -16.54 -10.69
CA LYS A 160 -6.21 -16.35 -11.56
C LYS A 160 -4.89 -16.40 -10.81
N LEU A 161 -4.91 -16.28 -9.48
CA LEU A 161 -3.73 -16.51 -8.64
C LEU A 161 -3.24 -17.97 -8.69
N LYS A 162 -4.12 -18.92 -9.02
CA LYS A 162 -3.76 -20.34 -9.19
C LYS A 162 -3.01 -20.60 -10.50
N ASP A 163 -3.11 -19.70 -11.47
CA ASP A 163 -2.46 -19.85 -12.78
C ASP A 163 -0.94 -19.73 -12.65
N GLN A 164 -0.22 -20.70 -13.18
CA GLN A 164 1.25 -20.76 -13.16
C GLN A 164 1.89 -19.67 -14.03
N LYS A 165 1.18 -19.17 -15.04
CA LYS A 165 1.71 -18.07 -15.86
C LYS A 165 1.71 -16.72 -15.12
N LEU A 166 0.97 -16.58 -14.03
CA LEU A 166 1.06 -15.39 -13.20
C LEU A 166 2.17 -15.58 -12.15
N ILE A 167 3.34 -14.97 -12.40
CA ILE A 167 4.51 -15.04 -11.52
C ILE A 167 4.26 -14.24 -10.24
N ALA A 168 3.82 -12.99 -10.42
CA ALA A 168 3.55 -12.04 -9.36
C ALA A 168 2.52 -11.02 -9.82
N TRP A 169 1.79 -10.46 -8.86
CA TRP A 169 0.76 -9.46 -9.07
C TRP A 169 0.96 -8.32 -8.08
N TYR A 170 1.42 -7.19 -8.60
CA TYR A 170 1.60 -5.94 -7.87
C TYR A 170 0.32 -5.09 -7.98
N ALA A 171 -0.34 -4.79 -6.86
CA ALA A 171 -1.65 -4.16 -6.83
C ALA A 171 -1.70 -2.92 -5.91
N SER A 172 -2.27 -1.81 -6.39
CA SER A 172 -2.39 -0.57 -5.60
C SER A 172 -3.47 -0.60 -4.52
N ASN A 173 -4.49 -1.46 -4.66
CA ASN A 173 -5.58 -1.64 -3.71
C ASN A 173 -5.86 -3.14 -3.49
N PRO A 174 -4.96 -3.88 -2.83
CA PRO A 174 -5.13 -5.33 -2.70
C PRO A 174 -6.24 -5.70 -1.71
N ASP A 175 -7.27 -6.42 -2.16
CA ASP A 175 -8.34 -6.96 -1.29
C ASP A 175 -8.01 -8.34 -0.69
N VAL A 176 -6.83 -8.88 -1.02
CA VAL A 176 -6.29 -10.12 -0.47
C VAL A 176 -5.06 -9.81 0.40
N ARG A 177 -5.00 -10.43 1.58
CA ARG A 177 -3.83 -10.37 2.48
C ARG A 177 -3.01 -11.66 2.39
N ASN A 178 -1.70 -11.55 2.58
CA ASN A 178 -0.78 -12.68 2.80
C ASN A 178 -0.75 -13.74 1.68
N HIS A 179 -1.05 -13.37 0.44
CA HIS A 179 -0.93 -14.30 -0.70
C HIS A 179 0.47 -14.22 -1.32
N SER A 180 1.08 -15.38 -1.62
CA SER A 180 2.47 -15.48 -2.09
C SER A 180 2.75 -14.78 -3.43
N LYS A 181 1.71 -14.59 -4.25
CA LYS A 181 1.78 -13.89 -5.53
C LYS A 181 1.27 -12.44 -5.49
N VAL A 182 0.65 -11.97 -4.41
CA VAL A 182 0.07 -10.61 -4.36
C VAL A 182 0.99 -9.70 -3.55
N PHE A 183 1.42 -8.61 -4.17
CA PHE A 183 2.32 -7.64 -3.60
C PHE A 183 1.63 -6.26 -3.58
N PRO A 184 1.39 -5.65 -2.41
CA PRO A 184 0.89 -4.28 -2.38
C PRO A 184 1.92 -3.34 -3.01
N ILE A 185 1.43 -2.36 -3.76
CA ILE A 185 2.20 -1.18 -4.21
C ILE A 185 1.46 0.09 -3.82
N PRO A 186 2.16 1.21 -3.60
CA PRO A 186 1.51 2.48 -3.28
C PRO A 186 0.72 3.00 -4.49
N ILE A 187 -0.45 3.60 -4.25
CA ILE A 187 -1.07 4.49 -5.24
C ILE A 187 -0.16 5.68 -5.56
N GLY A 188 0.66 6.08 -4.59
CA GLY A 188 1.71 7.07 -4.76
C GLY A 188 1.21 8.50 -4.83
N LEU A 189 2.03 9.34 -5.43
CA LEU A 189 1.63 10.71 -5.77
C LEU A 189 0.61 10.68 -6.90
N ALA A 190 -0.16 11.76 -7.01
CA ALA A 190 -1.06 11.92 -8.14
C ALA A 190 -0.25 11.99 -9.46
N ASN A 191 -0.83 11.46 -10.54
CA ASN A 191 -0.24 11.55 -11.86
C ASN A 191 -0.08 13.02 -12.27
N THR A 192 0.97 13.34 -13.03
CA THR A 192 1.35 14.72 -13.38
C THR A 192 0.32 15.45 -14.25
N ARG A 193 -0.63 14.72 -14.84
CA ARG A 193 -1.77 15.30 -15.58
C ARG A 193 -2.75 16.05 -14.67
N TRP A 194 -2.72 15.79 -13.36
CA TRP A 194 -3.56 16.46 -12.39
C TRP A 194 -2.81 17.65 -11.78
N GLU A 195 -3.54 18.73 -11.48
CA GLU A 195 -2.99 19.97 -10.91
C GLU A 195 -2.20 19.73 -9.60
N PHE A 196 -2.65 18.77 -8.80
CA PHE A 196 -2.03 18.34 -7.53
C PHE A 196 -0.99 17.21 -7.70
N GLY A 197 -0.76 16.76 -8.93
CA GLY A 197 0.33 15.83 -9.27
C GLY A 197 1.54 16.50 -9.89
N GLU A 198 1.52 17.83 -10.06
CA GLU A 198 2.61 18.57 -10.68
C GLU A 198 3.86 18.55 -9.78
N LEU A 199 4.91 17.88 -10.25
CA LEU A 199 6.14 17.67 -9.50
C LEU A 199 6.82 18.98 -9.04
N LYS A 200 6.76 20.05 -9.84
CA LYS A 200 7.38 21.34 -9.46
C LYS A 200 6.69 21.92 -8.23
N ARG A 201 5.36 21.92 -8.18
CA ARG A 201 4.60 22.41 -7.02
C ARG A 201 4.90 21.59 -5.78
N LEU A 202 4.92 20.27 -5.92
CA LEU A 202 5.20 19.36 -4.80
C LEU A 202 6.64 19.51 -4.29
N THR A 203 7.63 19.57 -5.18
CA THR A 203 9.05 19.73 -4.81
C THR A 203 9.34 21.11 -4.22
N ASN A 204 8.69 22.17 -4.72
CA ASN A 204 8.77 23.50 -4.11
C ASN A 204 8.12 23.51 -2.72
N GLY A 205 6.93 22.90 -2.58
CA GLY A 205 6.26 22.77 -1.29
C GLY A 205 7.09 21.97 -0.29
N PHE A 206 7.70 20.86 -0.71
CA PHE A 206 8.64 20.08 0.09
C PHE A 206 9.78 20.96 0.62
N LYS A 207 10.45 21.72 -0.25
CA LYS A 207 11.58 22.57 0.15
C LYS A 207 11.16 23.72 1.07
N LYS A 208 9.98 24.29 0.83
CA LYS A 208 9.51 25.50 1.51
C LYS A 208 8.81 25.21 2.84
N TYR A 209 8.06 24.13 2.93
CA TYR A 209 7.09 23.91 4.01
C TYR A 209 7.36 22.68 4.89
N ARG A 210 8.22 21.74 4.48
CA ARG A 210 8.55 20.57 5.30
C ARG A 210 9.34 21.00 6.54
N LYS A 211 8.69 21.01 7.71
CA LYS A 211 9.33 21.34 8.98
C LYS A 211 9.95 20.10 9.64
N PRO A 212 11.05 20.24 10.41
CA PRO A 212 11.51 19.20 11.33
C PRO A 212 10.42 18.78 12.30
N TRP A 213 10.40 17.52 12.73
CA TRP A 213 9.38 16.90 13.58
C TRP A 213 9.10 17.72 14.85
N SER A 214 10.17 18.19 15.50
CA SER A 214 10.09 19.00 16.73
C SER A 214 9.40 20.34 16.52
N ASN A 215 9.47 20.91 15.31
CA ASN A 215 9.00 22.26 14.98
C ASN A 215 7.57 22.27 14.42
N ARG A 216 6.95 21.10 14.26
CA ARG A 216 5.56 20.94 13.83
C ARG A 216 4.60 21.22 14.98
N THR A 217 3.71 22.18 14.79
CA THR A 217 2.80 22.67 15.85
C THR A 217 1.42 22.02 15.80
N THR A 218 0.96 21.56 14.63
CA THR A 218 -0.30 20.82 14.50
C THR A 218 -0.07 19.37 14.86
N LEU A 219 -0.79 18.84 15.85
CA LEU A 219 -0.66 17.42 16.20
C LEU A 219 -1.34 16.54 15.14
N LEU A 220 -2.63 16.74 14.89
CA LEU A 220 -3.39 15.96 13.91
C LEU A 220 -3.97 16.87 12.82
N TYR A 221 -3.75 16.52 11.55
CA TYR A 221 -4.32 17.20 10.39
C TYR A 221 -5.35 16.31 9.69
N VAL A 222 -6.50 16.89 9.35
CA VAL A 222 -7.64 16.22 8.71
C VAL A 222 -8.08 17.01 7.50
N ASN A 223 -7.93 16.41 6.31
CA ASN A 223 -8.39 17.00 5.06
C ASN A 223 -8.92 15.90 4.12
N PHE A 224 -10.18 15.52 4.36
CA PHE A 224 -10.95 14.64 3.48
C PHE A 224 -12.44 14.91 3.59
N SER A 225 -13.17 14.63 2.51
CA SER A 225 -14.63 14.55 2.55
C SER A 225 -15.10 13.18 3.01
N VAL A 226 -16.13 13.11 3.84
CA VAL A 226 -16.77 11.85 4.27
C VAL A 226 -17.49 11.11 3.14
N ARG A 227 -17.90 11.82 2.07
CA ARG A 227 -18.79 11.29 1.01
C ARG A 227 -18.31 10.01 0.33
N ASN A 228 -17.00 9.90 0.08
CA ASN A 228 -16.44 8.82 -0.73
C ASN A 228 -16.32 7.49 0.02
N ASN A 229 -16.39 7.51 1.35
CA ASN A 229 -16.45 6.31 2.18
C ASN A 229 -17.03 6.68 3.55
N PRO A 230 -18.36 6.85 3.65
CA PRO A 230 -18.98 7.43 4.84
C PRO A 230 -18.68 6.63 6.11
N GLY A 231 -18.65 5.30 6.04
CA GLY A 231 -18.37 4.44 7.20
C GLY A 231 -16.98 4.70 7.79
N GLU A 232 -15.94 4.47 7.01
CA GLU A 232 -14.55 4.63 7.46
C GLU A 232 -14.23 6.09 7.83
N ARG A 233 -14.64 7.03 6.98
CA ARG A 233 -14.28 8.45 7.15
C ARG A 233 -15.03 9.12 8.27
N GLN A 234 -16.30 8.76 8.51
CA GLN A 234 -17.04 9.28 9.65
C GLN A 234 -16.47 8.72 10.96
N ALA A 235 -16.16 7.42 11.02
CA ALA A 235 -15.55 6.81 12.19
C ALA A 235 -14.21 7.48 12.55
N ALA A 236 -13.34 7.70 11.57
CA ALA A 236 -12.07 8.39 11.75
C ALA A 236 -12.27 9.86 12.19
N LEU A 237 -13.15 10.60 11.51
CA LEU A 237 -13.42 12.01 11.79
C LEU A 237 -13.99 12.21 13.21
N SER A 238 -14.92 11.35 13.64
CA SER A 238 -15.52 11.41 14.97
C SER A 238 -14.50 11.23 16.10
N GLN A 239 -13.40 10.51 15.85
CA GLN A 239 -12.30 10.41 16.83
C GLN A 239 -11.41 11.64 16.78
N ALA A 240 -11.09 12.13 15.58
CA ALA A 240 -10.28 13.33 15.40
C ALA A 240 -10.92 14.59 16.05
N GLN A 241 -12.25 14.72 16.00
CA GLN A 241 -12.99 15.82 16.63
C GLN A 241 -12.83 15.89 18.16
N LYS A 242 -12.34 14.82 18.80
CA LYS A 242 -12.09 14.77 20.25
C LYS A 242 -10.70 15.31 20.64
N PHE A 243 -9.84 15.59 19.67
CA PHE A 243 -8.48 16.08 19.92
C PHE A 243 -8.49 17.56 20.29
N LYS A 244 -7.58 17.97 21.19
CA LYS A 244 -7.41 19.39 21.52
C LYS A 244 -6.61 20.12 20.46
N ASN A 245 -5.57 19.47 19.94
CA ASN A 245 -4.72 19.99 18.88
C ASN A 245 -5.01 19.26 17.56
N VAL A 246 -6.02 19.73 16.83
CA VAL A 246 -6.38 19.20 15.52
C VAL A 246 -6.72 20.34 14.56
N ALA A 247 -6.26 20.22 13.32
CA ALA A 247 -6.67 21.08 12.22
C ALA A 247 -7.57 20.29 11.29
N ILE A 248 -8.87 20.63 11.28
CA ILE A 248 -9.88 20.03 10.40
C ILE A 248 -10.20 21.02 9.29
N VAL A 249 -9.98 20.61 8.05
CA VAL A 249 -10.27 21.43 6.86
C VAL A 249 -11.68 21.10 6.37
N ASP A 250 -12.58 22.07 6.44
CA ASP A 250 -13.99 21.97 6.06
C ASP A 250 -14.32 22.63 4.72
N LYS A 251 -13.37 23.40 4.16
CA LYS A 251 -13.52 24.14 2.90
C LYS A 251 -12.40 23.79 1.92
N LYS A 252 -12.67 24.01 0.63
CA LYS A 252 -11.64 23.85 -0.41
C LYS A 252 -10.51 24.85 -0.16
N ILE A 253 -9.28 24.34 -0.11
CA ILE A 253 -8.04 25.13 0.01
C ILE A 253 -7.17 24.96 -1.24
N SER A 254 -6.23 25.87 -1.46
CA SER A 254 -5.23 25.72 -2.50
C SER A 254 -4.30 24.54 -2.21
N TYR A 255 -3.70 23.96 -3.25
CA TYR A 255 -2.72 22.89 -3.06
C TYR A 255 -1.48 23.37 -2.27
N GLU A 256 -1.07 24.62 -2.44
CA GLU A 256 0.05 25.19 -1.70
C GLU A 256 -0.26 25.31 -0.21
N THR A 257 -1.44 25.81 0.15
CA THR A 257 -1.93 25.87 1.54
C THR A 257 -2.03 24.46 2.14
N TYR A 258 -2.48 23.47 1.35
CA TYR A 258 -2.51 22.08 1.78
C TYR A 258 -1.10 21.58 2.14
N LEU A 259 -0.11 21.76 1.26
CA LEU A 259 1.27 21.35 1.51
C LEU A 259 1.87 22.07 2.72
N GLU A 260 1.58 23.36 2.89
CA GLU A 260 1.98 24.12 4.08
C GLU A 260 1.43 23.51 5.38
N GLN A 261 0.13 23.23 5.42
CA GLN A 261 -0.53 22.66 6.58
C GLN A 261 -0.01 21.25 6.89
N VAL A 262 0.18 20.41 5.87
CA VAL A 262 0.78 19.07 6.03
C VAL A 262 2.23 19.18 6.52
N GLY A 263 3.01 20.11 5.99
CA GLY A 263 4.39 20.36 6.39
C GLY A 263 4.54 20.81 7.85
N ASN A 264 3.48 21.40 8.42
CA ASN A 264 3.40 21.81 9.82
C ASN A 264 2.74 20.76 10.75
N ALA A 265 2.16 19.69 10.20
CA ALA A 265 1.44 18.66 10.96
C ALA A 265 2.33 17.47 11.31
N ARG A 266 2.26 16.98 12.55
CA ARG A 266 2.93 15.75 12.96
C ARG A 266 2.27 14.52 12.36
N PHE A 267 0.95 14.44 12.46
CA PHE A 267 0.15 13.32 11.95
C PHE A 267 -0.88 13.81 10.94
N VAL A 268 -1.14 12.99 9.91
CA VAL A 268 -2.19 13.21 8.92
C VAL A 268 -3.16 12.05 8.95
N LEU A 269 -4.44 12.31 9.18
CA LEU A 269 -5.47 11.28 9.17
C LEU A 269 -5.77 10.82 7.74
N SER A 270 -5.54 9.55 7.45
CA SER A 270 -5.66 9.00 6.08
C SER A 270 -6.54 7.74 6.04
N PRO A 271 -7.84 7.85 6.34
CA PRO A 271 -8.78 6.74 6.17
C PRO A 271 -9.00 6.43 4.69
N PRO A 272 -9.34 5.17 4.36
CA PRO A 272 -9.72 4.76 3.00
C PRO A 272 -10.75 5.70 2.36
N GLY A 273 -10.66 5.84 1.04
CA GLY A 273 -11.66 6.52 0.20
C GLY A 273 -12.47 5.48 -0.56
N ASN A 274 -12.66 5.75 -1.86
CA ASN A 274 -13.23 4.75 -2.77
C ASN A 274 -12.37 3.47 -2.80
N GLY A 275 -11.03 3.63 -2.78
CA GLY A 275 -10.06 2.55 -2.64
C GLY A 275 -9.44 2.49 -1.24
N LEU A 276 -8.63 1.45 -1.00
CA LEU A 276 -7.86 1.30 0.25
C LEU A 276 -6.83 2.41 0.43
N ASP A 277 -6.14 2.77 -0.65
CA ASP A 277 -5.04 3.73 -0.61
C ASP A 277 -5.50 5.16 -0.97
N CYS A 278 -4.72 6.16 -0.57
CA CYS A 278 -4.97 7.57 -0.79
C CYS A 278 -3.67 8.29 -1.16
N HIS A 279 -3.71 9.19 -2.16
CA HIS A 279 -2.57 10.07 -2.48
C HIS A 279 -2.08 10.85 -1.25
N ARG A 280 -3.01 11.30 -0.39
CA ARG A 280 -2.72 11.97 0.88
C ARG A 280 -1.74 11.20 1.78
N THR A 281 -1.82 9.87 1.80
CA THR A 281 -0.91 9.03 2.59
C THR A 281 0.54 9.28 2.17
N TRP A 282 0.79 9.29 0.86
CA TRP A 282 2.12 9.41 0.27
C TRP A 282 2.63 10.85 0.27
N GLU A 283 1.74 11.82 0.06
CA GLU A 283 2.05 13.25 0.22
C GLU A 283 2.42 13.58 1.67
N ALA A 284 1.72 13.02 2.66
CA ALA A 284 2.05 13.19 4.07
C ALA A 284 3.47 12.70 4.38
N ILE A 285 3.81 11.48 3.96
CA ILE A 285 5.15 10.90 4.14
C ILE A 285 6.20 11.78 3.46
N LEU A 286 5.95 12.23 2.22
CA LEU A 286 6.88 13.07 1.49
C LEU A 286 7.11 14.41 2.19
N MET A 287 6.04 15.02 2.72
CA MET A 287 6.08 16.27 3.48
C MET A 287 6.56 16.07 4.93
N GLY A 288 7.00 14.88 5.32
CA GLY A 288 7.55 14.55 6.63
C GLY A 288 6.53 14.39 7.75
N ALA A 289 5.23 14.37 7.42
CA ALA A 289 4.17 14.03 8.35
C ALA A 289 3.96 12.50 8.39
N VAL A 290 3.38 12.00 9.47
CA VAL A 290 3.12 10.58 9.68
C VAL A 290 1.66 10.27 9.36
N PRO A 291 1.34 9.53 8.30
CA PRO A 291 -0.04 9.11 8.06
C PRO A 291 -0.54 8.16 9.15
N VAL A 292 -1.76 8.40 9.60
CA VAL A 292 -2.54 7.49 10.45
C VAL A 292 -3.54 6.76 9.56
N VAL A 293 -3.37 5.44 9.45
CA VAL A 293 -4.11 4.56 8.55
C VAL A 293 -4.77 3.43 9.32
N ILE A 294 -5.80 2.80 8.72
CA ILE A 294 -6.39 1.56 9.23
C ILE A 294 -5.69 0.34 8.62
N SER A 295 -5.55 -0.74 9.40
CA SER A 295 -4.91 -1.98 8.96
C SER A 295 -5.63 -2.58 7.75
N SER A 296 -4.89 -2.86 6.68
CA SER A 296 -5.42 -3.36 5.40
C SER A 296 -4.43 -4.29 4.70
N GLY A 297 -4.69 -4.64 3.44
CA GLY A 297 -3.70 -5.30 2.57
C GLY A 297 -2.45 -4.46 2.30
N LEU A 298 -2.47 -3.17 2.65
CA LEU A 298 -1.35 -2.24 2.47
C LEU A 298 -0.36 -2.24 3.64
N ASP A 299 -0.64 -2.93 4.75
CA ASP A 299 0.25 -3.01 5.93
C ASP A 299 1.73 -3.27 5.58
N PRO A 300 2.08 -4.14 4.60
CA PRO A 300 3.47 -4.35 4.22
C PRO A 300 4.21 -3.10 3.71
N LEU A 301 3.50 -2.12 3.14
CA LEU A 301 4.11 -0.87 2.65
C LEU A 301 4.62 0.03 3.78
N PHE A 302 3.97 -0.07 4.94
CA PHE A 302 4.20 0.80 6.08
C PHE A 302 5.36 0.33 6.97
N LYS A 303 5.85 -0.90 6.80
CA LYS A 303 6.99 -1.44 7.57
C LYS A 303 8.25 -0.56 7.51
N ASN A 304 8.49 0.09 6.37
CA ASN A 304 9.68 0.90 6.11
C ASN A 304 9.34 2.39 5.88
N ALA A 305 8.20 2.85 6.40
CA ALA A 305 7.75 4.23 6.27
C ALA A 305 7.23 4.75 7.61
N PRO A 306 7.48 6.04 7.94
CA PRO A 306 6.91 6.65 9.14
C PRO A 306 5.39 6.60 9.02
N SER A 307 4.72 5.82 9.87
CA SER A 307 3.27 5.58 9.80
C SER A 307 2.73 5.10 11.15
N VAL A 308 1.44 5.30 11.37
CA VAL A 308 0.70 4.70 12.49
C VAL A 308 -0.44 3.87 11.90
N ILE A 309 -0.38 2.55 12.09
CA ILE A 309 -1.40 1.61 11.64
C ILE A 309 -2.32 1.28 12.82
N LEU A 310 -3.60 1.60 12.69
CA LEU A 310 -4.62 1.29 13.67
C LEU A 310 -5.35 0.00 13.29
N LYS A 311 -5.75 -0.79 14.28
CA LYS A 311 -6.68 -1.92 14.07
C LYS A 311 -8.14 -1.46 14.01
N ASP A 312 -8.45 -0.37 14.69
CA ASP A 312 -9.77 0.22 14.81
C ASP A 312 -9.61 1.73 15.04
N TRP A 313 -10.47 2.55 14.43
CA TRP A 313 -10.48 3.99 14.65
C TRP A 313 -10.73 4.37 16.10
N ALA A 314 -11.46 3.55 16.88
CA ALA A 314 -11.70 3.77 18.31
C ALA A 314 -10.40 3.88 19.13
N HIS A 315 -9.28 3.35 18.64
CA HIS A 315 -7.98 3.50 19.29
C HIS A 315 -7.30 4.85 19.01
N LEU A 316 -7.79 5.64 18.04
CA LEU A 316 -7.24 6.95 17.71
C LEU A 316 -7.52 7.95 18.84
N ASN A 317 -6.47 8.36 19.54
CA ASN A 317 -6.55 9.41 20.56
C ASN A 317 -5.22 10.15 20.70
N GLU A 318 -5.27 11.31 21.37
CA GLU A 318 -4.13 12.21 21.54
C GLU A 318 -2.97 11.56 22.31
N LYS A 319 -3.27 10.77 23.37
CA LYS A 319 -2.26 10.05 24.15
C LYS A 319 -1.49 9.06 23.29
N LEU A 320 -2.17 8.31 22.42
CA LEU A 320 -1.53 7.39 21.49
C LEU A 320 -0.57 8.14 20.56
N LEU A 321 -1.04 9.19 19.88
CA LEU A 321 -0.20 9.92 18.91
C LEU A 321 1.02 10.57 19.58
N LEU A 322 0.86 11.12 20.80
CA LEU A 322 1.96 11.74 21.54
C LEU A 322 3.06 10.77 22.01
N SER A 323 2.74 9.47 22.11
CA SER A 323 3.71 8.43 22.47
C SER A 323 4.72 8.14 21.34
N TYR A 324 4.40 8.49 20.10
CA TYR A 324 5.31 8.29 18.97
C TYR A 324 6.28 9.47 18.81
N LYS A 325 7.51 9.16 18.40
CA LYS A 325 8.55 10.12 18.01
C LYS A 325 9.13 9.69 16.67
N PHE A 326 9.16 10.62 15.71
CA PHE A 326 9.64 10.36 14.36
C PHE A 326 10.73 11.35 13.91
N SER A 327 11.41 12.02 14.85
CA SER A 327 12.49 12.97 14.54
C SER A 327 13.67 12.34 13.79
N SER A 328 13.89 11.03 13.90
CA SER A 328 14.88 10.29 13.11
C SER A 328 14.58 10.29 11.60
N TYR A 329 13.36 10.65 11.20
CA TYR A 329 12.92 10.67 9.80
C TYR A 329 12.96 12.08 9.18
N ASP A 330 13.42 13.10 9.89
CA ASP A 330 13.40 14.50 9.40
C ASP A 330 14.15 14.67 8.08
N ASN A 331 15.28 13.97 7.93
CA ASN A 331 16.13 13.98 6.73
C ASN A 331 15.95 12.74 5.85
N PHE A 332 14.86 12.00 6.01
CA PHE A 332 14.60 10.75 5.30
C PHE A 332 13.47 10.89 4.29
N VAL A 333 13.69 10.35 3.09
CA VAL A 333 12.63 10.07 2.11
C VAL A 333 12.49 8.56 2.02
N SER A 334 11.31 8.04 2.34
CA SER A 334 11.10 6.59 2.36
C SER A 334 11.29 5.97 0.98
N PRO A 335 12.05 4.87 0.84
CA PRO A 335 12.21 4.15 -0.42
C PRO A 335 10.88 3.77 -1.08
N VAL A 336 9.81 3.61 -0.30
CA VAL A 336 8.46 3.32 -0.79
C VAL A 336 7.92 4.41 -1.74
N LEU A 337 8.43 5.64 -1.65
CA LEU A 337 8.07 6.75 -2.53
C LEU A 337 8.91 6.79 -3.81
N CYS A 338 9.96 5.98 -3.91
CA CYS A 338 10.98 6.11 -4.94
C CYS A 338 10.74 5.13 -6.10
N ALA A 339 10.73 5.65 -7.33
CA ALA A 339 10.53 4.85 -8.55
C ALA A 339 11.52 3.68 -8.65
N ARG A 340 12.81 3.95 -8.39
CA ARG A 340 13.89 2.96 -8.47
C ARG A 340 13.68 1.76 -7.54
N TYR A 341 13.18 1.99 -6.33
CA TYR A 341 12.92 0.93 -5.35
C TYR A 341 11.95 -0.11 -5.91
N TRP A 342 10.85 0.36 -6.49
CA TRP A 342 9.82 -0.49 -7.05
C TRP A 342 10.23 -1.15 -8.37
N PHE A 343 10.94 -0.41 -9.22
CA PHE A 343 11.41 -0.98 -10.48
C PHE A 343 12.38 -2.15 -10.24
N GLN A 344 13.32 -2.02 -9.30
CA GLN A 344 14.21 -3.11 -8.91
C GLN A 344 13.45 -4.33 -8.36
N ARG A 345 12.37 -4.13 -7.60
CA ARG A 345 11.53 -5.23 -7.11
C ARG A 345 10.81 -5.97 -8.23
N LEU A 346 10.27 -5.24 -9.20
CA LEU A 346 9.62 -5.85 -10.37
C LEU A 346 10.63 -6.69 -11.18
N LEU A 347 11.85 -6.20 -11.37
CA LEU A 347 12.89 -6.89 -12.12
C LEU A 347 13.35 -8.21 -11.48
N ARG A 348 13.24 -8.39 -10.15
CA ARG A 348 13.59 -9.66 -9.47
C ARG A 348 12.78 -10.86 -9.97
N HIS A 349 11.64 -10.62 -10.63
CA HIS A 349 10.82 -11.67 -11.23
C HIS A 349 11.21 -12.01 -12.67
N ARG A 350 12.14 -11.26 -13.29
CA ARG A 350 12.66 -11.51 -14.65
C ARG A 350 13.83 -12.48 -14.69
N GLU A 351 14.53 -12.65 -13.57
CA GLU A 351 15.84 -13.32 -13.50
C GLU A 351 15.78 -14.80 -13.05
N ARG A 352 14.60 -15.42 -13.03
CA ARG A 352 14.39 -16.81 -12.62
C ARG A 352 13.71 -17.57 -13.72
#